data_AF-A0ABD0RDL0-F1
#
_entry.id   AF-A0ABD0RDL0-F1
#
_cell.length_a   1.000
_cell.length_b   1.000
_cell.length_c   1.000
_cell.angle_alpha   90.00
_cell.angle_beta   90.00
_cell.angle_gamma   90.00
#
_symmetry.space_group_name_H-M   'P 1'
#
loop_
_entity.id
_entity.type
_entity.pdbx_description
1 polymer ?
#
loop_
_entity_poly.entity_id
_entity_poly.type
_entity_poly.pdbx_seq_one_letter_code
_entity_poly.pdbx_strand_id
1 'polypeptide(L)'
;DKEKPKIDSAEDLLMKKVKKKKKKKHKEGEKRKRPKMYSKSIQTVCSELPKSGSEFKPPPPVQQGGALTSISSLKQENSGSQSASAADGDGEARVAKLPGLDRLEFGCLVHVEHQPNGGALVVHAYSKELSVLSPVEMQRFAQEFVTLAFCEDQDGAANYVMGVIHGAASYLPDFLEYFSSKFPNSPVKMEILGKKDIETTTMANFHAQ
;
A
#
# COMPACT_ATOMS: atom_id res chain seq x y z
N ASP A 1 20.41 -61.84 55.87
CA ASP A 1 19.99 -62.95 55.00
C ASP A 1 18.60 -62.67 54.45
N LYS A 2 18.47 -62.74 53.11
CA LYS A 2 17.24 -62.81 52.28
C LYS A 2 16.33 -61.58 52.10
N GLU A 3 16.80 -60.77 51.16
CA GLU A 3 16.07 -60.15 50.03
C GLU A 3 14.73 -60.79 49.61
N LYS A 4 13.69 -59.97 49.38
CA LYS A 4 12.76 -60.08 48.24
C LYS A 4 12.21 -58.69 47.83
N PRO A 5 12.18 -58.37 46.52
CA PRO A 5 11.77 -57.07 46.00
C PRO A 5 10.24 -56.98 45.81
N LYS A 6 9.66 -55.82 46.13
CA LYS A 6 8.32 -55.42 45.67
C LYS A 6 8.48 -54.55 44.42
N ILE A 7 8.26 -55.16 43.26
CA ILE A 7 8.13 -54.46 41.98
C ILE A 7 6.68 -54.00 41.89
N ASP A 8 6.43 -52.71 42.12
CA ASP A 8 5.11 -52.09 42.00
C ASP A 8 4.77 -51.87 40.52
N SER A 9 3.99 -52.80 39.96
CA SER A 9 2.67 -52.57 39.35
C SER A 9 2.36 -51.25 38.61
N ALA A 10 3.32 -50.62 37.92
CA ALA A 10 3.09 -49.48 37.03
C ALA A 10 3.31 -49.81 35.54
N GLU A 11 4.18 -50.77 35.26
CA GLU A 11 4.63 -51.14 33.90
C GLU A 11 3.66 -52.06 33.15
N ASP A 12 2.88 -52.89 33.87
CA ASP A 12 1.92 -53.83 33.26
C ASP A 12 0.64 -53.14 32.73
N LEU A 13 0.38 -51.91 33.18
CA LEU A 13 -0.71 -51.05 32.69
C LEU A 13 -0.38 -50.34 31.38
N LEU A 14 0.92 -50.19 31.04
CA LEU A 14 1.37 -49.53 29.82
C LEU A 14 1.38 -50.49 28.62
N MET A 15 1.70 -51.77 28.85
CA MET A 15 1.76 -52.79 27.78
C MET A 15 0.38 -53.24 27.27
N LYS A 16 -0.69 -53.06 28.04
CA LYS A 16 -2.09 -53.30 27.61
C LYS A 16 -2.70 -52.16 26.78
N LYS A 17 -2.12 -50.95 26.80
CA LYS A 17 -2.60 -49.81 25.99
C LYS A 17 -1.96 -49.74 24.59
N VAL A 18 -0.86 -50.46 24.33
CA VAL A 18 -0.15 -50.43 23.03
C VAL A 18 -0.61 -51.55 22.07
N LYS A 19 -1.41 -52.53 22.51
CA LYS A 19 -1.81 -53.70 21.70
C LYS A 19 -3.29 -53.77 21.33
N LYS A 20 -3.98 -52.63 21.12
CA LYS A 20 -5.36 -52.63 20.61
C LYS A 20 -5.65 -51.40 19.75
N LYS A 21 -5.24 -51.44 18.47
CA LYS A 21 -6.07 -51.15 17.29
C LYS A 21 -5.23 -51.22 16.01
N LYS A 22 -4.91 -52.44 15.58
CA LYS A 22 -4.38 -52.76 14.26
C LYS A 22 -5.54 -52.73 13.24
N LYS A 23 -5.39 -51.90 12.20
CA LYS A 23 -5.91 -52.03 10.82
C LYS A 23 -7.45 -52.07 10.60
N LYS A 24 -8.02 -50.93 10.20
CA LYS A 24 -9.14 -50.90 9.22
C LYS A 24 -8.69 -50.05 8.02
N LYS A 25 -8.27 -50.73 6.95
CA LYS A 25 -7.96 -50.14 5.65
C LYS A 25 -9.29 -49.67 5.03
N HIS A 26 -9.42 -48.39 4.68
CA HIS A 26 -10.50 -47.94 3.80
C HIS A 26 -9.92 -47.54 2.44
N LYS A 27 -10.65 -48.01 1.44
CA LYS A 27 -10.41 -48.03 0.01
C LYS A 27 -10.20 -46.64 -0.57
N GLU A 28 -9.24 -46.54 -1.48
CA GLU A 28 -8.96 -45.37 -2.31
C GLU A 28 -10.21 -44.93 -3.08
N GLY A 29 -10.50 -43.63 -3.00
CA GLY A 29 -11.58 -42.96 -3.71
C GLY A 29 -11.11 -41.56 -4.06
N GLU A 30 -10.42 -41.46 -5.19
CA GLU A 30 -9.98 -40.22 -5.81
C GLU A 30 -11.18 -39.31 -6.12
N LYS A 31 -11.34 -38.21 -5.37
CA LYS A 31 -11.93 -36.95 -5.85
C LYS A 31 -11.29 -35.79 -5.10
N ARG A 32 -10.26 -35.17 -5.69
CA ARG A 32 -9.67 -33.91 -5.22
C ARG A 32 -10.78 -32.85 -5.19
N LYS A 33 -11.28 -32.50 -4.00
CA LYS A 33 -12.13 -31.32 -3.82
C LYS A 33 -11.24 -30.09 -3.87
N ARG A 34 -11.22 -29.38 -5.01
CA ARG A 34 -10.64 -28.03 -5.08
C ARG A 34 -11.39 -27.12 -4.10
N PRO A 35 -10.69 -26.34 -3.26
CA PRO A 35 -11.32 -25.25 -2.52
C PRO A 35 -11.95 -24.28 -3.53
N LYS A 36 -13.28 -24.15 -3.52
CA LYS A 36 -13.98 -23.08 -4.24
C LYS A 36 -14.08 -21.90 -3.31
N MET A 37 -13.22 -20.90 -3.50
CA MET A 37 -13.40 -19.58 -2.91
C MET A 37 -14.56 -18.90 -3.63
N TYR A 38 -15.69 -18.76 -2.94
CA TYR A 38 -16.75 -17.85 -3.36
C TYR A 38 -16.43 -16.47 -2.80
N SER A 39 -16.16 -15.52 -3.68
CA SER A 39 -16.19 -14.10 -3.34
C SER A 39 -17.63 -13.73 -2.98
N LYS A 40 -17.89 -13.38 -1.72
CA LYS A 40 -19.12 -12.66 -1.37
C LYS A 40 -18.83 -11.19 -1.59
N SER A 41 -19.05 -10.70 -2.82
CA SER A 41 -19.21 -9.27 -3.03
C SER A 41 -20.45 -8.83 -2.26
N ILE A 42 -20.24 -8.01 -1.22
CA ILE A 42 -21.32 -7.30 -0.56
C ILE A 42 -21.82 -6.25 -1.56
N GLN A 43 -22.98 -6.50 -2.16
CA GLN A 43 -23.70 -5.50 -2.94
C GLN A 43 -24.42 -4.59 -1.95
N THR A 44 -23.82 -3.44 -1.62
CA THR A 44 -24.59 -2.33 -1.07
C THR A 44 -25.35 -1.69 -2.23
N VAL A 45 -26.67 -1.84 -2.20
CA VAL A 45 -27.57 -1.16 -3.12
C VAL A 45 -27.65 0.30 -2.66
N CYS A 46 -27.00 1.21 -3.39
CA CYS A 46 -27.11 2.64 -3.14
C CYS A 46 -28.48 3.13 -3.62
N SER A 47 -29.34 3.52 -2.69
CA SER A 47 -30.60 4.20 -2.99
C SER A 47 -30.37 5.70 -3.19
N GLU A 48 -30.56 6.12 -4.45
CA GLU A 48 -31.12 7.39 -4.96
C GLU A 48 -30.93 8.72 -4.20
N LEU A 49 -30.25 9.61 -4.91
CA LEU A 49 -30.14 11.08 -4.79
C LEU A 49 -31.50 11.80 -4.98
N PRO A 50 -31.68 12.99 -4.37
CA PRO A 50 -32.35 14.09 -5.07
C PRO A 50 -31.41 15.28 -5.34
N LYS A 51 -31.47 15.73 -6.60
CA LYS A 51 -30.73 16.84 -7.21
C LYS A 51 -31.28 18.20 -6.74
N SER A 52 -30.38 19.13 -6.43
CA SER A 52 -30.52 20.58 -6.68
C SER A 52 -29.08 21.11 -6.89
N GLY A 53 -28.74 21.96 -7.85
CA GLY A 53 -29.48 22.95 -8.59
C GLY A 53 -28.75 24.29 -8.44
N SER A 54 -27.69 24.54 -9.21
CA SER A 54 -27.36 25.90 -9.68
C SER A 54 -26.24 25.87 -10.73
N GLU A 55 -26.55 26.60 -11.79
CA GLU A 55 -25.86 26.77 -13.05
C GLU A 55 -24.72 27.79 -12.88
N PHE A 56 -23.47 27.41 -13.17
CA PHE A 56 -22.36 28.36 -13.24
C PHE A 56 -21.69 28.29 -14.63
N LYS A 57 -21.81 29.43 -15.33
CA LYS A 57 -21.30 29.68 -16.67
C LYS A 57 -19.88 30.28 -16.59
N PRO A 58 -18.88 29.79 -17.36
CA PRO A 58 -17.53 30.37 -17.36
C PRO A 58 -17.41 31.58 -18.30
N PRO A 59 -16.55 32.58 -18.00
CA PRO A 59 -16.27 33.72 -18.89
C PRO A 59 -15.22 33.41 -19.98
N PRO A 60 -15.18 34.18 -21.09
CA PRO A 60 -14.34 33.93 -22.27
C PRO A 60 -12.87 34.39 -22.12
N PRO A 61 -11.94 33.89 -22.98
CA PRO A 61 -10.50 34.15 -22.85
C PRO A 61 -10.06 35.46 -23.52
N VAL A 62 -9.09 36.14 -22.89
CA VAL A 62 -8.36 37.29 -23.45
C VAL A 62 -7.07 36.80 -24.11
N GLN A 63 -6.86 37.24 -25.35
CA GLN A 63 -5.64 37.03 -26.13
C GLN A 63 -4.59 38.08 -25.78
N GLN A 64 -3.33 37.68 -25.62
CA GLN A 64 -2.18 38.50 -26.01
C GLN A 64 -0.95 37.61 -26.20
N GLY A 65 -0.30 37.75 -27.38
CA GLY A 65 0.88 36.99 -27.78
C GLY A 65 2.20 37.60 -27.32
N GLY A 66 3.29 36.85 -27.53
CA GLY A 66 4.65 37.33 -27.35
C GLY A 66 5.70 36.23 -27.18
N ALA A 67 6.29 35.83 -28.31
CA ALA A 67 7.60 35.20 -28.57
C ALA A 67 8.49 34.59 -27.44
N LEU A 68 8.86 33.32 -27.70
CA LEU A 68 10.20 32.68 -27.70
C LEU A 68 11.16 32.89 -26.51
N THR A 69 11.60 31.78 -25.91
CA THR A 69 13.02 31.40 -25.86
C THR A 69 13.19 29.89 -25.61
N SER A 70 14.06 29.28 -26.41
CA SER A 70 14.48 27.88 -26.37
C SER A 70 15.65 27.67 -25.41
N ILE A 71 15.62 26.59 -24.63
CA ILE A 71 16.74 25.78 -24.09
C ILE A 71 16.09 24.68 -23.23
N SER A 72 16.45 23.41 -23.14
CA SER A 72 17.47 22.56 -23.76
C SER A 72 17.05 21.10 -23.47
N SER A 73 17.25 20.21 -24.44
CA SER A 73 16.91 18.79 -24.37
C SER A 73 17.72 18.05 -23.30
N LEU A 74 17.03 17.38 -22.36
CA LEU A 74 17.58 16.25 -21.60
C LEU A 74 16.93 14.98 -22.11
N LYS A 75 17.78 14.15 -22.73
CA LYS A 75 17.44 12.86 -23.32
C LYS A 75 17.34 11.83 -22.18
N GLN A 76 16.13 11.42 -21.85
CA GLN A 76 15.88 10.32 -20.92
C GLN A 76 16.00 9.01 -21.69
N GLU A 77 17.04 8.24 -21.39
CA GLU A 77 17.24 6.91 -21.95
C GLU A 77 16.34 5.90 -21.21
N ASN A 78 15.37 5.38 -21.97
CA ASN A 78 14.45 4.34 -21.54
C ASN A 78 15.14 2.98 -21.64
N SER A 79 15.57 2.41 -20.52
CA SER A 79 16.04 1.02 -20.45
C SER A 79 14.85 0.07 -20.47
N GLY A 80 14.40 -0.26 -21.68
CA GLY A 80 13.37 -1.27 -21.93
C GLY A 80 13.94 -2.68 -21.89
N SER A 81 13.42 -3.49 -20.98
CA SER A 81 13.58 -4.95 -20.98
C SER A 81 12.71 -5.54 -22.09
N GLN A 82 13.34 -6.03 -23.16
CA GLN A 82 12.66 -6.82 -24.20
C GLN A 82 12.42 -8.24 -23.71
N SER A 83 11.21 -8.77 -23.93
CA SER A 83 11.05 -10.18 -24.25
C SER A 83 9.78 -10.37 -25.10
N ALA A 84 9.96 -11.01 -26.24
CA ALA A 84 8.98 -11.21 -27.30
C ALA A 84 8.12 -12.47 -27.08
N SER A 85 6.87 -12.45 -27.54
CA SER A 85 6.31 -13.49 -28.43
C SER A 85 4.94 -13.07 -28.97
N ALA A 86 4.76 -13.29 -30.27
CA ALA A 86 3.61 -12.95 -31.07
C ALA A 86 2.31 -13.68 -30.67
N ALA A 87 1.19 -12.95 -30.70
CA ALA A 87 -0.12 -13.49 -31.01
C ALA A 87 -0.89 -12.39 -31.76
N ASP A 88 -1.28 -12.72 -32.99
CA ASP A 88 -2.17 -11.95 -33.85
C ASP A 88 -3.48 -11.66 -33.11
N GLY A 89 -3.75 -10.37 -32.91
CA GLY A 89 -4.95 -9.86 -32.28
C GLY A 89 -5.03 -8.38 -32.57
N ASP A 90 -5.84 -8.03 -33.57
CA ASP A 90 -6.20 -6.66 -33.91
C ASP A 90 -6.96 -6.06 -32.71
N GLY A 91 -6.18 -5.50 -31.80
CA GLY A 91 -6.63 -4.85 -30.58
C GLY A 91 -5.64 -3.73 -30.34
N GLU A 92 -5.99 -2.55 -30.83
CA GLU A 92 -5.26 -1.31 -30.60
C GLU A 92 -4.86 -1.25 -29.12
N ALA A 93 -3.58 -1.53 -28.83
CA ALA A 93 -3.02 -1.34 -27.50
C ALA A 93 -2.93 0.16 -27.29
N ARG A 94 -4.08 0.77 -26.99
CA ARG A 94 -4.17 2.13 -26.49
C ARG A 94 -3.26 2.15 -25.28
N VAL A 95 -2.09 2.79 -25.43
CA VAL A 95 -1.27 3.20 -24.30
C VAL A 95 -2.22 3.96 -23.41
N ALA A 96 -2.66 3.32 -22.31
CA ALA A 96 -3.68 3.88 -21.45
C ALA A 96 -3.10 5.17 -20.88
N LYS A 97 -3.65 6.30 -21.31
CA LYS A 97 -3.20 7.61 -20.90
C LYS A 97 -3.44 7.73 -19.39
N LEU A 98 -2.39 8.04 -18.64
CA LEU A 98 -2.48 8.13 -17.18
C LEU A 98 -3.38 9.32 -16.80
N PRO A 99 -4.38 9.13 -15.91
CA PRO A 99 -5.32 10.18 -15.55
C PRO A 99 -4.62 11.42 -14.97
N GLY A 100 -4.97 12.62 -15.44
CA GLY A 100 -4.54 13.89 -14.85
C GLY A 100 -3.07 14.29 -15.09
N LEU A 101 -2.23 13.43 -15.68
CA LEU A 101 -0.79 13.70 -15.82
C LEU A 101 -0.47 14.77 -16.88
N ASP A 102 -1.32 14.92 -17.90
CA ASP A 102 -1.07 15.80 -19.05
C ASP A 102 -1.15 17.29 -18.75
N ARG A 103 -1.63 17.66 -17.56
CA ARG A 103 -1.93 19.04 -17.16
C ARG A 103 -0.90 19.61 -16.20
N LEU A 104 0.15 18.85 -15.88
CA LEU A 104 1.12 19.19 -14.85
C LEU A 104 2.32 19.91 -15.46
N GLU A 105 2.63 21.10 -14.95
CA GLU A 105 3.87 21.82 -15.25
C GLU A 105 5.09 20.95 -14.86
N PHE A 106 4.98 20.24 -13.75
CA PHE A 106 6.07 19.44 -13.17
C PHE A 106 5.90 17.93 -13.39
N GLY A 107 5.12 17.51 -14.40
CA GLY A 107 4.82 16.11 -14.66
C GLY A 107 6.05 15.21 -14.87
N CYS A 108 7.18 15.77 -15.31
CA CYS A 108 8.45 15.03 -15.47
C CYS A 108 9.09 14.59 -14.14
N LEU A 109 8.68 15.17 -13.01
CA LEU A 109 9.14 14.81 -11.66
C LEU A 109 8.17 13.85 -10.95
N VAL A 110 7.09 13.46 -11.64
CA VAL A 110 6.06 12.56 -11.13
C VAL A 110 6.18 11.21 -11.81
N HIS A 111 6.23 10.15 -11.01
CA HIS A 111 6.34 8.77 -11.46
C HIS A 111 5.08 8.03 -11.07
N VAL A 112 4.49 7.29 -11.99
CA VAL A 112 3.29 6.48 -11.71
C VAL A 112 3.66 5.01 -11.73
N GLU A 113 3.41 4.33 -10.62
CA GLU A 113 3.55 2.88 -10.49
C GLU A 113 2.18 2.21 -10.65
N HIS A 114 2.13 1.17 -11.47
CA HIS A 114 0.96 0.31 -11.61
C HIS A 114 1.18 -1.02 -10.89
N GLN A 115 0.33 -1.31 -9.90
CA GLN A 115 0.41 -2.53 -9.11
C GLN A 115 0.05 -3.76 -9.95
N PRO A 116 0.96 -4.75 -10.11
CA PRO A 116 0.76 -5.85 -11.07
C PRO A 116 -0.40 -6.78 -10.70
N ASN A 117 -0.69 -6.92 -9.42
CA ASN A 117 -1.72 -7.85 -8.93
C ASN A 117 -3.11 -7.21 -8.83
N GLY A 118 -3.16 -5.93 -8.45
CA GLY A 118 -4.40 -5.22 -8.10
C GLY A 118 -4.82 -4.15 -9.09
N GLY A 119 -3.96 -3.80 -10.06
CA GLY A 119 -4.24 -2.75 -11.05
C GLY A 119 -4.26 -1.31 -10.51
N ALA A 120 -4.00 -1.13 -9.21
CA ALA A 120 -3.98 0.18 -8.56
C ALA A 120 -2.84 1.06 -9.08
N LEU A 121 -3.11 2.35 -9.19
CA LEU A 121 -2.11 3.36 -9.52
C LEU A 121 -1.62 4.06 -8.25
N VAL A 122 -0.30 4.22 -8.13
CA VAL A 122 0.37 4.96 -7.06
C VAL A 122 1.22 6.05 -7.69
N VAL A 123 1.10 7.28 -7.19
CA VAL A 123 1.96 8.39 -7.63
C VAL A 123 3.14 8.56 -6.69
N HIS A 124 4.32 8.78 -7.29
CA HIS A 124 5.58 8.95 -6.59
C HIS A 124 6.26 10.24 -7.04
N ALA A 125 7.00 10.84 -6.11
CA ALA A 125 8.01 11.85 -6.40
C ALA A 125 9.22 11.62 -5.49
N TYR A 126 10.39 12.07 -5.91
CA TYR A 126 11.64 11.86 -5.18
C TYR A 126 12.23 13.20 -4.74
N SER A 127 12.43 13.39 -3.43
CA SER A 127 12.98 14.65 -2.88
C SER A 127 14.30 15.06 -3.54
N LYS A 128 15.14 14.09 -3.93
CA LYS A 128 16.38 14.36 -4.68
C LYS A 128 16.13 15.01 -6.04
N GLU A 129 15.11 14.57 -6.77
CA GLU A 129 14.74 15.15 -8.07
C GLU A 129 14.10 16.53 -7.88
N LEU A 130 13.25 16.67 -6.86
CA LEU A 130 12.61 17.95 -6.52
C LEU A 130 13.59 19.02 -6.04
N SER A 131 14.81 18.65 -5.63
CA SER A 131 15.83 19.58 -5.13
C SER A 131 16.29 20.62 -6.17
N VAL A 132 16.01 20.38 -7.46
CA VAL A 132 16.30 21.34 -8.54
C VAL A 132 15.32 22.51 -8.58
N LEU A 133 14.15 22.37 -7.95
CA LEU A 133 13.11 23.39 -7.96
C LEU A 133 13.43 24.51 -6.97
N SER A 134 13.16 25.75 -7.37
CA SER A 134 13.14 26.89 -6.43
C SER A 134 12.02 26.73 -5.39
N PRO A 135 12.06 27.45 -4.26
CA PRO A 135 10.99 27.36 -3.25
C PRO A 135 9.58 27.69 -3.79
N VAL A 136 9.50 28.61 -4.76
CA VAL A 136 8.23 28.99 -5.41
C VAL A 136 7.73 27.89 -6.34
N GLU A 137 8.62 27.27 -7.11
CA GLU A 137 8.30 26.12 -7.96
C GLU A 137 7.93 24.90 -7.11
N MET A 138 8.64 24.64 -6.01
CA MET A 138 8.31 23.56 -5.07
C MET A 138 6.90 23.70 -4.52
N GLN A 139 6.46 24.93 -4.19
CA GLN A 139 5.10 25.17 -3.72
C GLN A 139 4.05 24.89 -4.82
N ARG A 140 4.33 25.29 -6.06
CA ARG A 140 3.45 24.98 -7.21
C ARG A 140 3.41 23.48 -7.49
N PHE A 141 4.57 22.81 -7.48
CA PHE A 141 4.68 21.35 -7.55
C PHE A 141 3.85 20.66 -6.46
N ALA A 142 3.94 21.11 -5.21
CA ALA A 142 3.17 20.52 -4.11
C ALA A 142 1.66 20.63 -4.36
N GLN A 143 1.19 21.78 -4.85
CA GLN A 143 -0.22 21.95 -5.22
C GLN A 143 -0.62 21.01 -6.35
N GLU A 144 0.19 20.90 -7.40
CA GLU A 144 -0.04 19.99 -8.52
C GLU A 144 -0.07 18.52 -8.08
N PHE A 145 0.93 18.08 -7.29
CA PHE A 145 1.07 16.72 -6.82
C PHE A 145 -0.09 16.30 -5.91
N VAL A 146 -0.51 17.17 -4.98
CA VAL A 146 -1.68 16.94 -4.13
C VAL A 146 -2.96 16.89 -4.97
N THR A 147 -3.13 17.83 -5.91
CA THR A 147 -4.29 17.82 -6.81
C THR A 147 -4.38 16.53 -7.62
N LEU A 148 -3.24 16.02 -8.10
CA LEU A 148 -3.16 14.75 -8.81
C LEU A 148 -3.46 13.56 -7.87
N ALA A 149 -2.86 13.51 -6.68
CA ALA A 149 -3.01 12.39 -5.76
C ALA A 149 -4.46 12.21 -5.28
N PHE A 150 -5.23 13.31 -5.20
CA PHE A 150 -6.64 13.31 -4.81
C PHE A 150 -7.60 13.47 -5.99
N CYS A 151 -7.14 13.34 -7.24
CA CYS A 151 -8.05 13.47 -8.38
C CYS A 151 -8.98 12.27 -8.49
N GLU A 152 -10.24 12.54 -8.77
CA GLU A 152 -11.30 11.55 -8.92
C GLU A 152 -11.75 11.45 -10.39
N ASP A 153 -12.38 10.34 -10.74
CA ASP A 153 -13.05 10.16 -12.01
C ASP A 153 -14.47 10.76 -12.00
N GLN A 154 -15.24 10.51 -13.06
CA GLN A 154 -16.61 11.03 -13.21
C GLN A 154 -17.59 10.42 -12.21
N ASP A 155 -17.26 9.25 -11.64
CA ASP A 155 -18.07 8.53 -10.66
C ASP A 155 -17.66 8.86 -9.22
N GLY A 156 -16.67 9.76 -9.04
CA GLY A 156 -16.14 10.15 -7.73
C GLY A 156 -15.17 9.13 -7.12
N ALA A 157 -14.63 8.21 -7.91
CA ALA A 157 -13.61 7.28 -7.45
C ALA A 157 -12.21 7.88 -7.63
N ALA A 158 -11.35 7.74 -6.63
CA ALA A 158 -9.97 8.21 -6.71
C ALA A 158 -9.20 7.47 -7.81
N ASN A 159 -8.56 8.22 -8.71
CA ASN A 159 -7.75 7.64 -9.80
C ASN A 159 -6.47 6.99 -9.26
N TYR A 160 -5.93 7.53 -8.17
CA TYR A 160 -4.71 7.09 -7.52
C TYR A 160 -5.00 6.67 -6.09
N VAL A 161 -4.45 5.53 -5.66
CA VAL A 161 -4.74 4.96 -4.34
C VAL A 161 -3.84 5.53 -3.24
N MET A 162 -2.68 6.05 -3.64
CA MET A 162 -1.66 6.55 -2.73
C MET A 162 -0.74 7.52 -3.46
N GLY A 163 -0.31 8.58 -2.76
CA GLY A 163 0.77 9.47 -3.18
C GLY A 163 1.94 9.41 -2.20
N VAL A 164 3.15 9.21 -2.71
CA VAL A 164 4.36 9.06 -1.91
C VAL A 164 5.44 10.02 -2.37
N ILE A 165 5.96 10.84 -1.46
CA ILE A 165 7.14 11.67 -1.73
C ILE A 165 8.33 11.10 -0.94
N HIS A 166 9.22 10.41 -1.66
CA HIS A 166 10.36 9.73 -1.08
C HIS A 166 11.36 10.75 -0.53
N GLY A 167 11.73 10.58 0.75
CA GLY A 167 12.71 11.45 1.42
C GLY A 167 12.20 12.86 1.77
N ALA A 168 10.90 13.17 1.58
CA ALA A 168 10.36 14.49 1.90
C ALA A 168 10.56 14.89 3.36
N ALA A 169 10.45 13.92 4.28
CA ALA A 169 10.54 14.13 5.72
C ALA A 169 11.97 13.98 6.27
N SER A 170 13.00 13.83 5.43
CA SER A 170 14.38 13.58 5.90
C SER A 170 14.99 14.72 6.72
N TYR A 171 14.38 15.90 6.73
CA TYR A 171 14.78 17.03 7.57
C TYR A 171 14.18 16.98 8.99
N LEU A 172 13.19 16.11 9.23
CA LEU A 172 12.56 15.98 10.55
C LEU A 172 13.48 15.24 11.50
N PRO A 173 13.53 15.64 12.78
CA PRO A 173 14.30 14.91 13.79
C PRO A 173 13.65 13.54 14.10
N ASP A 174 14.39 12.67 14.78
CA ASP A 174 13.79 11.49 15.39
C ASP A 174 12.80 11.93 16.49
N PHE A 175 11.51 11.68 16.25
CA PHE A 175 10.46 12.06 17.17
C PHE A 175 10.53 11.29 18.49
N LEU A 176 10.95 10.03 18.49
CA LEU A 176 11.06 9.25 19.72
C LEU A 176 12.19 9.78 20.61
N GLU A 177 13.32 10.16 20.02
CA GLU A 177 14.43 10.82 20.73
C GLU A 177 14.02 12.23 21.22
N TYR A 178 13.35 13.00 20.38
CA TYR A 178 12.88 14.35 20.74
C TYR A 178 11.88 14.30 21.92
N PHE A 179 10.90 13.41 21.88
CA PHE A 179 9.90 13.31 22.95
C PHE A 179 10.49 12.71 24.22
N SER A 180 11.41 11.75 24.14
CA SER A 180 12.05 11.18 25.33
C SER A 180 12.91 12.20 26.07
N SER A 181 13.61 13.08 25.35
CA SER A 181 14.46 14.13 25.95
C SER A 181 13.68 15.34 26.46
N LYS A 182 12.69 15.83 25.70
CA LYS A 182 11.95 17.07 26.04
C LYS A 182 10.71 16.82 26.89
N PHE A 183 10.09 15.65 26.75
CA PHE A 183 8.85 15.30 27.45
C PHE A 183 8.91 13.88 28.03
N PRO A 184 9.93 13.56 28.86
CA PRO A 184 10.18 12.19 29.35
C PRO A 184 9.00 11.60 30.10
N ASN A 185 8.23 12.43 30.82
CA ASN A 185 7.10 12.01 31.65
C ASN A 185 5.78 11.94 30.87
N SER A 186 5.76 12.23 29.57
CA SER A 186 4.55 12.13 28.76
C SER A 186 4.00 10.71 28.78
N PRO A 187 2.72 10.50 29.09
CA PRO A 187 2.12 9.19 29.09
C PRO A 187 1.99 8.68 27.64
N VAL A 188 2.48 7.47 27.40
CA VAL A 188 2.30 6.74 26.14
C VAL A 188 1.58 5.44 26.40
N LYS A 189 0.73 5.05 25.45
CA LYS A 189 0.03 3.77 25.49
C LYS A 189 0.69 2.81 24.53
N MET A 190 1.05 1.64 25.01
CA MET A 190 1.68 0.59 24.21
C MET A 190 0.93 -0.73 24.40
N GLU A 191 0.78 -1.48 23.31
CA GLU A 191 0.25 -2.84 23.33
C GLU A 191 1.39 -3.81 23.63
N ILE A 192 1.17 -4.73 24.56
CA ILE A 192 2.17 -5.75 24.90
C ILE A 192 2.15 -6.85 23.84
N LEU A 193 3.26 -7.04 23.13
CA LEU A 193 3.36 -8.07 22.08
C LEU A 193 2.98 -9.46 22.62
N GLY A 194 2.00 -10.10 21.98
CA GLY A 194 1.51 -11.43 22.36
C GLY A 194 0.43 -11.43 23.46
N LYS A 195 0.05 -10.26 23.99
CA LYS A 195 -1.10 -10.07 24.87
C LYS A 195 -2.02 -9.00 24.26
N LYS A 196 -3.30 -9.00 24.64
CA LYS A 196 -4.25 -7.95 24.22
C LYS A 196 -4.31 -6.79 25.23
N ASP A 197 -3.26 -6.64 26.03
CA ASP A 197 -3.21 -5.71 27.14
C ASP A 197 -2.57 -4.40 26.68
N ILE A 198 -3.19 -3.28 27.04
CA ILE A 198 -2.65 -1.94 26.80
C ILE A 198 -2.08 -1.41 28.11
N GLU A 199 -0.77 -1.15 28.10
CA GLU A 199 -0.08 -0.56 29.23
C GLU A 199 0.11 0.95 28.99
N THR A 200 0.00 1.74 30.05
CA THR A 200 0.37 3.16 30.02
C THR A 200 1.71 3.31 30.74
N THR A 201 2.71 3.80 30.03
CA THR A 201 4.05 4.08 30.58
C THR A 201 4.47 5.50 30.21
N THR A 202 5.68 5.92 30.60
CA THR A 202 6.24 7.23 30.24
C THR A 202 7.04 7.13 28.94
N MET A 203 7.16 8.22 28.19
CA MET A 203 7.98 8.26 26.97
C MET A 203 9.43 7.83 27.22
N ALA A 204 10.02 8.23 28.35
CA ALA A 204 11.37 7.81 28.72
C ALA A 204 11.48 6.29 28.91
N ASN A 205 10.51 5.68 29.60
CA ASN A 205 10.50 4.23 29.79
C ASN A 205 10.21 3.48 28.48
N PHE A 206 9.37 4.02 27.61
CA PHE A 206 9.08 3.43 26.30
C PHE A 206 10.31 3.46 25.38
N HIS A 207 11.04 4.58 25.35
CA HIS A 207 12.24 4.73 24.53
C HIS A 207 13.41 3.83 24.97
N ALA A 208 13.45 3.44 26.25
CA ALA A 208 14.52 2.60 26.80
C ALA A 208 14.29 1.08 26.67
N GLN A 209 13.09 0.65 26.26
CA GLN A 209 12.72 -0.77 26.07
C GLN A 209 13.19 -1.30 24.72
#